data_AF-A0A433WLV8-F1
#
_entry.id   AF-A0A433WLV8-F1
#
_cell.length_a   1.000
_cell.length_b   1.000
_cell.length_c   1.000
_cell.angle_alpha   90.00
_cell.angle_beta   90.00
_cell.angle_gamma   90.00
#
_symmetry.space_group_name_H-M   'P 1'
#
loop_
_entity.id
_entity.type
_entity.pdbx_description
1 polymer ?
#
loop_
_entity_poly.entity_id
_entity_poly.type
_entity_poly.pdbx_seq_one_letter_code
_entity_poly.pdbx_strand_id
1 'polypeptide(L)'
;MSMTADHQRINDAVMNTAARLLQAAQEDEHGIYWITPPHIQGGAPGESTDLFNGTTGILFFFLSLYDYTGEAAYLRVCIRGTARLLQHPEIRQPAFYPFYTGATGILLLCIRMHRYTGNSDYLEQALLLTYSYQQGILQEVKKDDLLSGDAGNLLLFTHLYAYTQHPCYLEIMRQLIDQLMSHARIAPAGLKWDPVKQAYDSLTGFSHGGSGIAFALLQAARCLHSDGLLYLAEQALAYENTYADPTRNNWMDLRTGVKRMQQLADTQGAAILQWELTPFLAGMSHLNTWAHGAAGIGIARLHIWEHTHHPAYMADIQQALRRCLADAAADNRGDYTLCSGYGGIAAFLVEAARILKQPYLTAAAQRIAIAAIDYSEKHHTYNSHLITDPEDPGLLSGLAGAGYFLLSTIHAPGPDSILHPAINTENTKINVNAYTLNEIKEKLFSRYYPRTWQTLTQDKTIAGILLQARDIPGLRILLQEQIIRHPDARSLFLNEDTAADLWLQHKGWLQHRECRRLQQQLIQQVTEHRLLVISRHVKICGQVIWYSHDTGINSTSAGKLTAVILEWLATPMSMIQLREQLMQTQPPGTPDAVAYNIITAQVNELLQCGFITPA
;
A
#
# COMPACT_ATOMS: atom_id res chain seq x y z
N MET A 1 17.93 21.26 -34.65
CA MET A 1 19.05 21.14 -33.68
C MET A 1 19.63 19.75 -33.86
N SER A 2 20.95 19.61 -34.01
CA SER A 2 21.58 18.28 -34.06
C SER A 2 21.33 17.56 -32.73
N MET A 3 20.82 16.33 -32.78
CA MET A 3 20.73 15.48 -31.59
C MET A 3 22.14 15.25 -31.02
N THR A 4 22.27 15.19 -29.68
CA THR A 4 23.53 14.86 -29.02
C THR A 4 23.89 13.40 -29.28
N ALA A 5 25.18 13.02 -29.16
CA ALA A 5 25.61 11.64 -29.37
C ALA A 5 24.90 10.66 -28.42
N ASP A 6 24.71 11.04 -27.15
CA ASP A 6 23.98 10.24 -26.16
C ASP A 6 22.50 10.08 -26.54
N HIS A 7 21.86 11.15 -27.04
CA HIS A 7 20.46 11.07 -27.48
C HIS A 7 20.31 10.08 -28.64
N GLN A 8 21.21 10.12 -29.63
CA GLN A 8 21.19 9.17 -30.74
C GLN A 8 21.41 7.73 -30.24
N ARG A 9 22.36 7.52 -29.33
CA ARG A 9 22.64 6.19 -28.77
C ARG A 9 21.44 5.63 -28.00
N ILE A 10 20.75 6.47 -27.22
CA ILE A 10 19.51 6.07 -26.52
C ILE A 10 18.40 5.75 -27.52
N ASN A 11 18.22 6.59 -28.55
CA ASN A 11 17.25 6.34 -29.62
C ASN A 11 17.50 5.01 -30.33
N ASP A 12 18.74 4.71 -30.70
CA ASP A 12 19.11 3.46 -31.36
C ASP A 12 18.86 2.25 -30.46
N ALA A 13 19.14 2.36 -29.15
CA ALA A 13 18.83 1.33 -28.18
C ALA A 13 17.32 1.08 -28.05
N VAL A 14 16.50 2.14 -28.00
CA VAL A 14 15.03 2.03 -27.99
C VAL A 14 14.53 1.28 -29.21
N MET A 15 15.03 1.62 -30.40
CA MET A 15 14.63 0.97 -31.65
C MET A 15 15.09 -0.50 -31.70
N ASN A 16 16.27 -0.81 -31.17
CA ASN A 16 16.76 -2.19 -31.04
C ASN A 16 15.86 -3.01 -30.10
N THR A 17 15.50 -2.46 -28.93
CA THR A 17 14.54 -3.08 -28.00
C THR A 17 13.21 -3.38 -28.69
N ALA A 18 12.67 -2.43 -29.46
CA ALA A 18 11.45 -2.62 -30.23
C ALA A 18 11.58 -3.76 -31.26
N ALA A 19 12.70 -3.80 -32.00
CA ALA A 19 12.98 -4.83 -32.98
C ALA A 19 13.08 -6.23 -32.35
N ARG A 20 13.74 -6.36 -31.20
CA ARG A 20 13.81 -7.61 -30.43
C ARG A 20 12.43 -8.09 -29.99
N LEU A 21 11.59 -7.19 -29.47
CA LEU A 21 10.21 -7.52 -29.11
C LEU A 21 9.40 -7.96 -30.32
N LEU A 22 9.55 -7.31 -31.48
CA LEU A 22 8.89 -7.72 -32.72
C LEU A 22 9.38 -9.09 -33.22
N GLN A 23 10.66 -9.41 -33.03
CA GLN A 23 11.21 -10.71 -33.37
C GLN A 23 10.69 -11.82 -32.44
N ALA A 24 10.47 -11.52 -31.16
CA ALA A 24 9.91 -12.46 -30.18
C ALA A 24 8.38 -12.64 -30.31
N ALA A 25 7.71 -11.74 -31.03
CA ALA A 25 6.26 -11.76 -31.19
C ALA A 25 5.78 -13.03 -31.88
N GLN A 26 4.70 -13.59 -31.35
CA GLN A 26 3.95 -14.69 -31.95
C GLN A 26 2.72 -14.13 -32.65
N GLU A 27 2.25 -14.85 -33.67
CA GLU A 27 1.11 -14.41 -34.48
C GLU A 27 0.20 -15.60 -34.81
N ASP A 28 -1.10 -15.39 -34.66
CA ASP A 28 -2.13 -16.32 -35.13
C ASP A 28 -3.28 -15.57 -35.81
N GLU A 29 -4.38 -16.28 -36.09
CA GLU A 29 -5.55 -15.71 -36.77
C GLU A 29 -6.24 -14.59 -35.98
N HIS A 30 -6.01 -14.51 -34.67
CA HIS A 30 -6.63 -13.51 -33.78
C HIS A 30 -5.75 -12.28 -33.56
N GLY A 31 -4.44 -12.36 -33.79
CA GLY A 31 -3.54 -11.21 -33.73
C GLY A 31 -2.14 -11.54 -33.23
N ILE A 32 -1.51 -10.55 -32.58
CA ILE A 32 -0.11 -10.63 -32.11
C ILE A 32 -0.09 -10.80 -30.58
N TYR A 33 0.82 -11.64 -30.06
CA TYR A 33 1.04 -11.85 -28.64
C TYR A 33 2.49 -12.22 -28.31
N TRP A 34 2.81 -12.35 -27.02
CA TRP A 34 4.12 -12.75 -26.53
C TRP A 34 4.01 -13.87 -25.51
N ILE A 35 5.00 -14.75 -25.51
CA ILE A 35 5.20 -15.73 -24.45
C ILE A 35 6.03 -15.05 -23.35
N THR A 36 5.51 -15.09 -22.14
CA THR A 36 6.08 -14.45 -20.96
C THR A 36 6.60 -15.49 -19.97
N PRO A 37 7.63 -15.17 -19.17
CA PRO A 37 8.06 -16.04 -18.08
C PRO A 37 6.91 -16.36 -17.11
N PRO A 38 6.92 -17.53 -16.46
CA PRO A 38 5.87 -17.90 -15.53
C PRO A 38 5.82 -16.98 -14.32
N HIS A 39 4.61 -16.64 -13.87
CA HIS A 39 4.37 -15.88 -12.63
C HIS A 39 4.85 -16.61 -11.36
N ILE A 40 4.97 -17.94 -11.43
CA ILE A 40 5.41 -18.81 -10.33
C ILE A 40 6.72 -19.48 -10.72
N GLN A 41 7.68 -19.47 -9.80
CA GLN A 41 8.96 -20.13 -9.98
C GLN A 41 8.77 -21.64 -10.25
N GLY A 42 9.26 -22.13 -11.39
CA GLY A 42 9.08 -23.51 -11.84
C GLY A 42 7.84 -23.78 -12.70
N GLY A 43 7.02 -22.76 -12.99
CA GLY A 43 5.95 -22.85 -14.00
C GLY A 43 6.51 -22.92 -15.43
N ALA A 44 5.64 -23.27 -16.39
CA ALA A 44 5.98 -23.17 -17.81
C ALA A 44 5.74 -21.73 -18.31
N PRO A 45 6.58 -21.19 -19.20
CA PRO A 45 6.30 -19.93 -19.90
C PRO A 45 4.95 -19.99 -20.61
N GLY A 46 4.25 -18.87 -20.66
CA GLY A 46 2.91 -18.79 -21.25
C GLY A 46 2.52 -17.35 -21.62
N GLU A 47 1.44 -17.21 -22.36
CA GLU A 47 0.85 -15.91 -22.65
C GLU A 47 0.28 -15.33 -21.35
N SER A 48 0.73 -14.13 -20.95
CA SER A 48 0.10 -13.32 -19.91
C SER A 48 -0.60 -12.12 -20.54
N THR A 49 -1.72 -11.71 -19.96
CA THR A 49 -2.55 -10.60 -20.47
C THR A 49 -2.44 -9.32 -19.65
N ASP A 50 -1.85 -9.38 -18.46
CA ASP A 50 -1.79 -8.24 -17.53
C ASP A 50 -0.90 -7.08 -18.00
N LEU A 51 -0.97 -5.95 -17.30
CA LEU A 51 -0.16 -4.77 -17.56
C LEU A 51 1.29 -4.92 -17.08
N PHE A 52 1.53 -5.72 -16.04
CA PHE A 52 2.82 -5.87 -15.38
C PHE A 52 3.83 -6.53 -16.33
N ASN A 53 3.56 -7.75 -16.77
CA ASN A 53 4.43 -8.52 -17.66
C ASN A 53 3.71 -9.07 -18.88
N GLY A 54 2.38 -8.95 -18.96
CA GLY A 54 1.61 -9.43 -20.09
C GLY A 54 1.64 -8.54 -21.33
N THR A 55 0.95 -9.03 -22.37
CA THR A 55 0.82 -8.36 -23.66
C THR A 55 0.28 -6.94 -23.52
N THR A 56 -0.61 -6.66 -22.56
CA THR A 56 -1.10 -5.30 -22.33
C THR A 56 0.05 -4.32 -22.07
N GLY A 57 1.01 -4.65 -21.20
CA GLY A 57 2.17 -3.80 -20.91
C GLY A 57 3.09 -3.59 -22.10
N ILE A 58 3.29 -4.63 -22.91
CA ILE A 58 4.09 -4.56 -24.14
C ILE A 58 3.48 -3.58 -25.13
N LEU A 59 2.15 -3.62 -25.29
CA LEU A 59 1.44 -2.70 -26.19
C LEU A 59 1.51 -1.24 -25.72
N PHE A 60 1.58 -0.97 -24.41
CA PHE A 60 1.82 0.37 -23.91
C PHE A 60 3.19 0.92 -24.37
N PHE A 61 4.23 0.10 -24.39
CA PHE A 61 5.52 0.50 -24.95
C PHE A 61 5.42 0.83 -26.45
N PHE A 62 4.75 -0.01 -27.25
CA PHE A 62 4.55 0.26 -28.68
C PHE A 62 3.68 1.49 -28.94
N LEU A 63 2.70 1.80 -28.07
CA LEU A 63 1.95 3.06 -28.14
C LEU A 63 2.86 4.26 -27.87
N SER A 64 3.76 4.19 -26.88
CA SER A 64 4.74 5.26 -26.64
C SER A 64 5.73 5.42 -27.81
N LEU A 65 6.12 4.33 -28.46
CA LEU A 65 6.92 4.39 -29.69
C LEU A 65 6.17 5.07 -30.82
N TYR A 66 4.89 4.74 -31.02
CA TYR A 66 4.07 5.39 -32.04
C TYR A 66 3.93 6.90 -31.76
N ASP A 67 3.72 7.29 -30.51
CA ASP A 67 3.64 8.69 -30.09
C ASP A 67 4.94 9.46 -30.41
N TYR A 68 6.09 8.82 -30.22
CA TYR A 68 7.40 9.41 -30.47
C TYR A 68 7.79 9.46 -31.95
N THR A 69 7.60 8.36 -32.69
CA THR A 69 8.09 8.23 -34.08
C THR A 69 7.06 8.61 -35.15
N GLY A 70 5.76 8.52 -34.83
CA GLY A 70 4.67 8.61 -35.80
C GLY A 70 4.58 7.42 -36.76
N GLU A 71 5.39 6.37 -36.59
CA GLU A 71 5.41 5.23 -37.50
C GLU A 71 4.18 4.34 -37.35
N ALA A 72 3.34 4.30 -38.38
CA ALA A 72 2.11 3.52 -38.40
C ALA A 72 2.32 2.00 -38.18
N ALA A 73 3.55 1.49 -38.36
CA ALA A 73 3.88 0.10 -38.05
C ALA A 73 3.67 -0.24 -36.58
N TYR A 74 4.08 0.64 -35.66
CA TYR A 74 3.90 0.42 -34.22
C TYR A 74 2.42 0.48 -33.83
N LEU A 75 1.65 1.42 -34.39
CA LEU A 75 0.20 1.46 -34.16
C LEU A 75 -0.51 0.19 -34.68
N ARG A 76 -0.07 -0.38 -35.82
CA ARG A 76 -0.60 -1.65 -36.32
C ARG A 76 -0.36 -2.81 -35.35
N VAL A 77 0.81 -2.85 -34.69
CA VAL A 77 1.09 -3.84 -33.64
C VAL A 77 0.08 -3.69 -32.50
N CYS A 78 -0.17 -2.46 -32.04
CA CYS A 78 -1.14 -2.18 -30.98
C CYS A 78 -2.57 -2.57 -31.38
N ILE A 79 -3.00 -2.28 -32.61
CA ILE A 79 -4.32 -2.66 -33.12
C ILE A 79 -4.48 -4.19 -33.11
N ARG A 80 -3.50 -4.92 -33.65
CA ARG A 80 -3.55 -6.39 -33.74
C ARG A 80 -3.45 -7.07 -32.38
N GLY A 81 -2.57 -6.60 -31.52
CA GLY A 81 -2.44 -7.14 -30.16
C GLY A 81 -3.67 -6.86 -29.30
N THR A 82 -4.26 -5.67 -29.40
CA THR A 82 -5.49 -5.34 -28.66
C THR A 82 -6.67 -6.17 -29.16
N ALA A 83 -6.80 -6.37 -30.48
CA ALA A 83 -7.85 -7.21 -31.06
C ALA A 83 -7.80 -8.65 -30.54
N ARG A 84 -6.59 -9.22 -30.41
CA ARG A 84 -6.39 -10.54 -29.80
C ARG A 84 -6.73 -10.56 -28.31
N LEU A 85 -6.21 -9.59 -27.55
CA LEU A 85 -6.44 -9.48 -26.11
C LEU A 85 -7.94 -9.46 -25.77
N LEU A 86 -8.74 -8.70 -26.51
CA LEU A 86 -10.20 -8.64 -26.33
C LEU A 86 -10.92 -9.99 -26.57
N GLN A 87 -10.26 -10.93 -27.24
CA GLN A 87 -10.77 -12.28 -27.48
C GLN A 87 -10.20 -13.32 -26.50
N HIS A 88 -9.15 -12.96 -25.76
CA HIS A 88 -8.42 -13.90 -24.91
C HIS A 88 -9.30 -14.41 -23.75
N PRO A 89 -9.26 -15.71 -23.41
CA PRO A 89 -10.06 -16.28 -22.33
C PRO A 89 -9.85 -15.60 -20.97
N GLU A 90 -8.61 -15.25 -20.62
CA GLU A 90 -8.31 -14.55 -19.35
C GLU A 90 -8.86 -13.12 -19.29
N ILE A 91 -9.18 -12.51 -20.44
CA ILE A 91 -9.86 -11.22 -20.48
C ILE A 91 -11.38 -11.45 -20.42
N ARG A 92 -11.91 -12.47 -21.10
CA ARG A 92 -13.36 -12.72 -21.06
C ARG A 92 -13.85 -13.33 -19.73
N GLN A 93 -12.99 -14.10 -19.06
CA GLN A 93 -13.26 -14.80 -17.80
C GLN A 93 -12.02 -14.70 -16.89
N PRO A 94 -11.73 -13.51 -16.35
CA PRO A 94 -10.53 -13.28 -15.55
C PRO A 94 -10.59 -13.98 -14.20
N ALA A 95 -9.44 -14.50 -13.77
CA ALA A 95 -9.22 -14.97 -12.40
C ALA A 95 -8.72 -13.85 -11.47
N PHE A 96 -8.19 -12.76 -12.03
CA PHE A 96 -7.61 -11.65 -11.29
C PHE A 96 -8.05 -10.31 -11.88
N TYR A 97 -8.56 -9.44 -11.02
CA TYR A 97 -9.12 -8.12 -11.35
C TYR A 97 -8.28 -6.87 -10.95
N PRO A 98 -7.03 -6.96 -10.42
CA PRO A 98 -6.23 -5.74 -10.20
C PRO A 98 -5.76 -5.06 -11.49
N PHE A 99 -5.49 -3.75 -11.40
CA PHE A 99 -5.05 -2.91 -12.52
C PHE A 99 -3.71 -3.34 -13.13
N TYR A 100 -2.66 -3.49 -12.34
CA TYR A 100 -1.33 -3.84 -12.88
C TYR A 100 -1.17 -5.34 -13.10
N THR A 101 -1.61 -6.16 -12.15
CA THR A 101 -1.35 -7.62 -12.12
C THR A 101 -2.59 -8.45 -12.46
N GLY A 102 -3.54 -7.89 -13.21
CA GLY A 102 -4.80 -8.54 -13.55
C GLY A 102 -5.42 -7.97 -14.83
N ALA A 103 -6.68 -8.33 -15.07
CA ALA A 103 -7.34 -8.11 -16.36
C ALA A 103 -7.82 -6.67 -16.59
N THR A 104 -7.90 -5.81 -15.57
CA THR A 104 -8.48 -4.47 -15.72
C THR A 104 -7.54 -3.49 -16.44
N GLY A 105 -6.24 -3.79 -16.54
CA GLY A 105 -5.27 -3.01 -17.32
C GLY A 105 -5.69 -2.78 -18.79
N ILE A 106 -6.42 -3.73 -19.38
CA ILE A 106 -6.94 -3.62 -20.75
C ILE A 106 -7.92 -2.44 -20.92
N LEU A 107 -8.60 -2.03 -19.85
CA LEU A 107 -9.55 -0.91 -19.91
C LEU A 107 -8.84 0.41 -20.19
N LEU A 108 -7.67 0.63 -19.59
CA LEU A 108 -6.84 1.79 -19.90
C LEU A 108 -6.28 1.71 -21.32
N LEU A 109 -5.86 0.51 -21.76
CA LEU A 109 -5.39 0.30 -23.13
C LEU A 109 -6.48 0.66 -24.13
N CYS A 110 -7.74 0.26 -23.91
CA CYS A 110 -8.86 0.62 -24.78
C CYS A 110 -9.05 2.14 -24.89
N ILE A 111 -8.96 2.89 -23.79
CA ILE A 111 -9.00 4.36 -23.85
C ILE A 111 -7.84 4.93 -24.68
N ARG A 112 -6.63 4.40 -24.50
CA ARG A 112 -5.47 4.86 -25.29
C ARG A 112 -5.64 4.54 -26.76
N MET A 113 -6.14 3.35 -27.09
CA MET A 113 -6.45 2.95 -28.47
C MET A 113 -7.51 3.87 -29.08
N HIS A 114 -8.58 4.21 -28.35
CA HIS A 114 -9.55 5.21 -28.81
C HIS A 114 -8.89 6.56 -29.09
N ARG A 115 -8.05 7.08 -28.18
CA ARG A 115 -7.34 8.35 -28.36
C ARG A 115 -6.48 8.38 -29.62
N TYR A 116 -5.75 7.29 -29.93
CA TYR A 116 -4.83 7.25 -31.06
C TYR A 116 -5.49 6.86 -32.39
N THR A 117 -6.59 6.10 -32.37
CA THR A 117 -7.26 5.62 -33.59
C THR A 117 -8.54 6.38 -33.94
N GLY A 118 -9.16 7.05 -32.97
CA GLY A 118 -10.51 7.61 -33.11
C GLY A 118 -11.63 6.57 -33.15
N ASN A 119 -11.32 5.26 -33.01
CA ASN A 119 -12.34 4.22 -33.09
C ASN A 119 -13.09 4.09 -31.75
N SER A 120 -14.37 4.48 -31.76
CA SER A 120 -15.28 4.40 -30.60
C SER A 120 -15.58 2.98 -30.13
N ASP A 121 -15.35 1.95 -30.93
CA ASP A 121 -15.51 0.54 -30.53
C ASP A 121 -14.69 0.22 -29.28
N TYR A 122 -13.50 0.81 -29.13
CA TYR A 122 -12.67 0.59 -27.95
C TYR A 122 -13.33 1.11 -26.66
N LEU A 123 -14.09 2.21 -26.72
CA LEU A 123 -14.83 2.70 -25.56
C LEU A 123 -16.01 1.79 -25.23
N GLU A 124 -16.69 1.26 -26.25
CA GLU A 124 -17.75 0.28 -26.06
C GLU A 124 -17.21 -1.00 -25.41
N GLN A 125 -16.07 -1.52 -25.90
CA GLN A 125 -15.42 -2.69 -25.31
C GLN A 125 -14.99 -2.44 -23.86
N ALA A 126 -14.40 -1.28 -23.55
CA ALA A 126 -14.05 -0.93 -22.18
C ALA A 126 -15.28 -0.91 -21.26
N LEU A 127 -16.41 -0.38 -21.73
CA LEU A 127 -17.66 -0.35 -20.97
C LEU A 127 -18.25 -1.75 -20.77
N LEU A 128 -18.29 -2.59 -21.81
CA LEU A 128 -18.77 -3.97 -21.74
C LEU A 128 -17.95 -4.81 -20.76
N LEU A 129 -16.61 -4.75 -20.85
CA LEU A 129 -15.72 -5.43 -19.92
C LEU A 129 -15.91 -4.92 -18.50
N THR A 130 -16.11 -3.61 -18.31
CA THR A 130 -16.39 -3.05 -16.97
C THR A 130 -17.62 -3.68 -16.33
N TYR A 131 -18.72 -3.82 -17.07
CA TYR A 131 -19.91 -4.50 -16.55
C TYR A 131 -19.64 -5.97 -16.21
N SER A 132 -18.84 -6.66 -17.02
CA SER A 132 -18.45 -8.04 -16.75
C SER A 132 -17.53 -8.18 -15.52
N TYR A 133 -16.68 -7.19 -15.27
CA TYR A 133 -15.65 -7.25 -14.23
C TYR A 133 -16.11 -6.71 -12.89
N GLN A 134 -17.15 -5.88 -12.85
CA GLN A 134 -17.55 -5.10 -11.68
C GLN A 134 -17.67 -5.95 -10.40
N GLN A 135 -18.30 -7.13 -10.49
CA GLN A 135 -18.45 -8.01 -9.32
C GLN A 135 -17.09 -8.55 -8.84
N GLY A 136 -16.23 -9.02 -9.74
CA GLY A 136 -14.91 -9.53 -9.40
C GLY A 136 -13.99 -8.45 -8.82
N ILE A 137 -14.04 -7.23 -9.38
CA ILE A 137 -13.32 -6.07 -8.84
C ILE A 137 -13.73 -5.82 -7.38
N LEU A 138 -15.03 -5.72 -7.10
CA LEU A 138 -15.52 -5.30 -5.79
C LEU A 138 -15.49 -6.42 -4.74
N GLN A 139 -15.57 -7.69 -5.15
CA GLN A 139 -15.70 -8.82 -4.22
C GLN A 139 -14.47 -9.71 -4.13
N GLU A 140 -13.63 -9.80 -5.16
CA GLU A 140 -12.51 -10.74 -5.20
C GLU A 140 -11.15 -10.08 -4.98
N VAL A 141 -11.02 -8.77 -5.22
CA VAL A 141 -9.82 -8.03 -4.83
C VAL A 141 -9.80 -7.88 -3.31
N LYS A 142 -8.68 -8.26 -2.68
CA LYS A 142 -8.53 -8.31 -1.21
C LYS A 142 -7.40 -7.43 -0.67
N LYS A 143 -6.68 -6.73 -1.55
CA LYS A 143 -5.59 -5.84 -1.18
C LYS A 143 -6.04 -4.42 -1.42
N ASP A 144 -5.50 -3.50 -0.64
CA ASP A 144 -5.80 -2.06 -0.79
C ASP A 144 -4.75 -1.33 -1.65
N ASP A 145 -3.65 -1.99 -1.98
CA ASP A 145 -2.49 -1.33 -2.57
C ASP A 145 -2.61 -0.99 -4.07
N LEU A 146 -1.63 -0.25 -4.60
CA LEU A 146 -1.64 0.22 -5.99
C LEU A 146 -1.42 -0.93 -6.98
N LEU A 147 -0.49 -1.84 -6.69
CA LEU A 147 -0.06 -2.84 -7.65
C LEU A 147 -1.09 -3.96 -7.85
N SER A 148 -1.70 -4.43 -6.77
CA SER A 148 -2.55 -5.62 -6.77
C SER A 148 -3.88 -5.40 -6.05
N GLY A 149 -4.25 -4.15 -5.75
CA GLY A 149 -5.37 -3.83 -4.89
C GLY A 149 -6.30 -2.73 -5.40
N ASP A 150 -7.20 -2.33 -4.50
CA ASP A 150 -8.28 -1.37 -4.76
C ASP A 150 -7.78 0.03 -5.08
N ALA A 151 -6.62 0.46 -4.58
CA ALA A 151 -6.03 1.74 -5.00
C ALA A 151 -5.63 1.73 -6.48
N GLY A 152 -5.13 0.60 -7.00
CA GLY A 152 -4.83 0.44 -8.43
C GLY A 152 -6.09 0.54 -9.29
N ASN A 153 -7.16 -0.13 -8.88
CA ASN A 153 -8.44 -0.05 -9.57
C ASN A 153 -9.06 1.35 -9.44
N LEU A 154 -8.96 2.01 -8.28
CA LEU A 154 -9.43 3.38 -8.10
C LEU A 154 -8.71 4.32 -9.06
N LEU A 155 -7.39 4.20 -9.20
CA LEU A 155 -6.62 4.98 -10.16
C LEU A 155 -7.13 4.76 -11.59
N LEU A 156 -7.28 3.50 -12.01
CA LEU A 156 -7.82 3.14 -13.33
C LEU A 156 -9.20 3.75 -13.59
N PHE A 157 -10.15 3.56 -12.67
CA PHE A 157 -11.52 4.05 -12.85
C PHE A 157 -11.61 5.58 -12.78
N THR A 158 -10.70 6.22 -12.04
CA THR A 158 -10.55 7.68 -12.07
C THR A 158 -10.15 8.16 -13.47
N HIS A 159 -9.22 7.47 -14.15
CA HIS A 159 -8.86 7.77 -15.54
C HIS A 159 -10.01 7.52 -16.52
N LEU A 160 -10.70 6.38 -16.39
CA LEU A 160 -11.87 6.04 -17.22
C LEU A 160 -12.96 7.10 -17.09
N TYR A 161 -13.29 7.50 -15.85
CA TYR A 161 -14.27 8.53 -15.59
C TYR A 161 -13.81 9.90 -16.08
N ALA A 162 -12.57 10.32 -15.78
CA ALA A 162 -12.04 11.61 -16.24
C ALA A 162 -12.09 11.75 -17.77
N TYR A 163 -11.85 10.66 -18.51
CA TYR A 163 -11.87 10.65 -19.96
C TYR A 163 -13.29 10.59 -20.57
N THR A 164 -14.19 9.78 -20.01
CA THR A 164 -15.50 9.48 -20.63
C THR A 164 -16.70 10.16 -19.97
N GLN A 165 -16.57 10.54 -18.70
CA GLN A 165 -17.66 10.99 -17.82
C GLN A 165 -18.84 9.99 -17.69
N HIS A 166 -18.61 8.70 -17.98
CA HIS A 166 -19.67 7.71 -17.91
C HIS A 166 -20.04 7.36 -16.45
N PRO A 167 -21.33 7.36 -16.05
CA PRO A 167 -21.76 7.19 -14.65
C PRO A 167 -21.32 5.88 -13.99
N CYS A 168 -21.20 4.78 -14.74
CA CYS A 168 -20.81 3.49 -14.17
C CYS A 168 -19.41 3.53 -13.54
N TYR A 169 -18.48 4.29 -14.13
CA TYR A 169 -17.12 4.42 -13.59
C TYR A 169 -17.13 5.20 -12.27
N LEU A 170 -17.96 6.25 -12.18
CA LEU A 170 -18.13 6.99 -10.94
C LEU A 170 -18.73 6.12 -9.83
N GLU A 171 -19.69 5.24 -10.15
CA GLU A 171 -20.27 4.32 -9.18
C GLU A 171 -19.22 3.34 -8.63
N ILE A 172 -18.39 2.76 -9.50
CA ILE A 172 -17.30 1.88 -9.08
C ILE A 172 -16.27 2.64 -8.24
N MET A 173 -15.87 3.85 -8.65
CA MET A 173 -14.98 4.71 -7.86
C MET A 173 -15.50 4.93 -6.44
N ARG A 174 -16.80 5.23 -6.29
CA ARG A 174 -17.42 5.46 -4.97
C ARG A 174 -17.31 4.25 -4.06
N GLN A 175 -17.55 3.06 -4.61
CA GLN A 175 -17.46 1.80 -3.85
C GLN A 175 -16.01 1.49 -3.45
N LEU A 176 -15.05 1.67 -4.36
CA LEU A 176 -13.63 1.51 -4.06
C LEU A 176 -13.14 2.51 -2.99
N ILE A 177 -13.60 3.77 -3.05
CA ILE A 177 -13.30 4.78 -2.02
C ILE A 177 -13.85 4.33 -0.66
N ASP A 178 -15.13 3.92 -0.61
CA ASP A 178 -15.75 3.46 0.64
C ASP A 178 -15.04 2.21 1.19
N GLN A 179 -14.58 1.29 0.33
CA GLN A 179 -13.76 0.12 0.72
C GLN A 179 -12.43 0.54 1.33
N LEU A 180 -11.64 1.37 0.65
CA LEU A 180 -10.36 1.89 1.15
C LEU A 180 -10.55 2.64 2.48
N MET A 181 -11.61 3.43 2.63
CA MET A 181 -11.93 4.09 3.89
C MET A 181 -12.24 3.07 4.99
N SER A 182 -13.05 2.05 4.70
CA SER A 182 -13.45 1.02 5.66
C SER A 182 -12.27 0.18 6.15
N HIS A 183 -11.23 0.01 5.32
CA HIS A 183 -10.01 -0.73 5.65
C HIS A 183 -8.90 0.14 6.25
N ALA A 184 -8.96 1.47 6.10
CA ALA A 184 -7.98 2.38 6.68
C ALA A 184 -7.87 2.13 8.19
N ARG A 185 -6.66 2.14 8.74
CA ARG A 185 -6.39 1.94 10.17
C ARG A 185 -5.68 3.12 10.77
N ILE A 186 -5.99 3.41 12.02
CA ILE A 186 -5.31 4.46 12.78
C ILE A 186 -3.89 4.07 13.12
N ALA A 187 -3.02 5.06 13.08
CA ALA A 187 -1.64 4.98 13.47
C ALA A 187 -1.29 6.19 14.36
N PRO A 188 -0.16 6.14 15.09
CA PRO A 188 0.30 7.29 15.87
C PRO A 188 0.44 8.59 15.05
N ALA A 189 0.70 8.47 13.75
CA ALA A 189 0.54 9.54 12.78
C ALA A 189 -0.11 8.98 11.52
N GLY A 190 -1.10 9.68 10.98
CA GLY A 190 -1.73 9.29 9.72
C GLY A 190 -2.61 8.04 9.78
N LEU A 191 -2.83 7.47 8.59
CA LEU A 191 -3.60 6.26 8.37
C LEU A 191 -2.76 5.24 7.61
N LYS A 192 -3.02 3.96 7.87
CA LYS A 192 -2.30 2.84 7.26
C LYS A 192 -3.26 1.74 6.79
N TRP A 193 -2.82 0.90 5.86
CA TRP A 193 -3.61 -0.20 5.28
C TRP A 193 -2.83 -1.50 5.39
N ASP A 194 -3.51 -2.57 5.78
CA ASP A 194 -2.87 -3.84 6.09
C ASP A 194 -3.26 -4.95 5.11
N PRO A 195 -2.41 -5.26 4.10
CA PRO A 195 -2.62 -6.47 3.31
C PRO A 195 -1.46 -7.48 3.38
N VAL A 196 -0.34 -7.18 4.06
CA VAL A 196 0.87 -8.02 3.98
C VAL A 196 1.20 -8.75 5.27
N LYS A 197 1.11 -10.09 5.21
CA LYS A 197 1.36 -10.98 6.35
C LYS A 197 2.82 -10.99 6.83
N GLN A 198 3.79 -10.66 5.98
CA GLN A 198 5.22 -10.74 6.31
C GLN A 198 5.88 -9.37 6.40
N ALA A 199 5.28 -8.46 7.16
CA ALA A 199 5.79 -7.11 7.35
C ALA A 199 5.84 -6.73 8.83
N TYR A 200 6.79 -5.86 9.20
CA TYR A 200 6.94 -5.33 10.56
C TYR A 200 5.74 -4.48 10.99
N ASP A 201 5.22 -3.69 10.06
CA ASP A 201 3.97 -2.91 10.11
C ASP A 201 3.39 -2.81 8.67
N SER A 202 2.35 -2.02 8.43
CA SER A 202 1.82 -1.75 7.09
C SER A 202 2.91 -1.19 6.15
N LEU A 203 2.96 -1.64 4.90
CA LEU A 203 4.07 -1.33 4.01
C LEU A 203 4.18 0.16 3.63
N THR A 204 5.41 0.57 3.37
CA THR A 204 5.76 1.82 2.67
C THR A 204 6.04 1.54 1.20
N GLY A 205 6.10 2.58 0.39
CA GLY A 205 6.45 2.49 -1.03
C GLY A 205 5.26 2.68 -1.95
N PHE A 206 5.55 2.72 -3.25
CA PHE A 206 4.56 3.07 -4.27
C PHE A 206 3.75 1.86 -4.75
N SER A 207 4.32 0.65 -4.79
CA SER A 207 3.59 -0.53 -5.28
C SER A 207 2.59 -1.04 -4.24
N HIS A 208 3.09 -1.44 -3.08
CA HIS A 208 2.31 -2.11 -2.02
C HIS A 208 2.08 -1.26 -0.76
N GLY A 209 2.51 0.00 -0.76
CA GLY A 209 2.55 0.84 0.43
C GLY A 209 1.70 2.11 0.36
N GLY A 210 1.81 2.92 1.41
CA GLY A 210 1.02 4.14 1.60
C GLY A 210 1.15 5.16 0.46
N SER A 211 2.34 5.32 -0.14
CA SER A 211 2.54 6.23 -1.27
C SER A 211 1.70 5.89 -2.51
N GLY A 212 1.51 4.60 -2.82
CA GLY A 212 0.67 4.18 -3.94
C GLY A 212 -0.81 4.50 -3.71
N ILE A 213 -1.28 4.21 -2.50
CA ILE A 213 -2.66 4.52 -2.06
C ILE A 213 -2.89 6.04 -2.10
N ALA A 214 -1.94 6.82 -1.56
CA ALA A 214 -2.02 8.27 -1.58
C ALA A 214 -2.05 8.85 -3.00
N PHE A 215 -1.26 8.28 -3.92
CA PHE A 215 -1.26 8.72 -5.31
C PHE A 215 -2.63 8.48 -5.98
N ALA A 216 -3.22 7.30 -5.79
CA ALA A 216 -4.56 6.99 -6.32
C ALA A 216 -5.64 7.91 -5.73
N LEU A 217 -5.64 8.10 -4.41
CA LEU A 217 -6.56 9.01 -3.71
C LEU A 217 -6.38 10.46 -4.18
N LEU A 218 -5.15 10.92 -4.43
CA LEU A 218 -4.88 12.24 -4.97
C LEU A 218 -5.46 12.41 -6.38
N GLN A 219 -5.34 11.41 -7.26
CA GLN A 219 -5.98 11.49 -8.57
C GLN A 219 -7.51 11.55 -8.44
N ALA A 220 -8.10 10.72 -7.56
CA ALA A 220 -9.53 10.77 -7.29
C ALA A 220 -9.97 12.11 -6.69
N ALA A 221 -9.18 12.70 -5.79
CA ALA A 221 -9.40 14.02 -5.21
C ALA A 221 -9.38 15.12 -6.27
N ARG A 222 -8.40 15.09 -7.19
CA ARG A 222 -8.31 16.02 -8.32
C ARG A 222 -9.47 15.87 -9.29
N CYS A 223 -9.91 14.64 -9.52
CA CYS A 223 -11.08 14.36 -10.36
C CYS A 223 -12.33 14.94 -9.69
N LEU A 224 -12.62 14.53 -8.46
CA LEU A 224 -13.88 14.86 -7.78
C LEU A 224 -13.88 16.24 -7.11
N HIS A 225 -12.79 17.01 -7.17
CA HIS A 225 -12.58 18.25 -6.41
C HIS A 225 -12.83 18.08 -4.91
N SER A 226 -12.34 16.97 -4.34
CA SER A 226 -12.61 16.58 -2.95
C SER A 226 -11.41 16.85 -2.02
N ASP A 227 -11.62 17.75 -1.07
CA ASP A 227 -10.69 18.04 0.03
C ASP A 227 -10.59 16.88 1.04
N GLY A 228 -11.67 16.10 1.21
CA GLY A 228 -11.67 14.91 2.06
C GLY A 228 -10.84 13.76 1.49
N LEU A 229 -10.85 13.53 0.17
CA LEU A 229 -9.98 12.54 -0.46
C LEU A 229 -8.51 12.99 -0.44
N LEU A 230 -8.25 14.29 -0.63
CA LEU A 230 -6.92 14.86 -0.44
C LEU A 230 -6.44 14.61 0.99
N TYR A 231 -7.28 14.85 1.99
CA TYR A 231 -6.97 14.55 3.39
C TYR A 231 -6.58 13.08 3.60
N LEU A 232 -7.31 12.11 3.03
CA LEU A 232 -6.94 10.69 3.15
C LEU A 232 -5.57 10.40 2.52
N ALA A 233 -5.26 11.00 1.37
CA ALA A 233 -3.94 10.89 0.75
C ALA A 233 -2.86 11.43 1.69
N GLU A 234 -3.05 12.63 2.27
CA GLU A 234 -2.11 13.21 3.23
C GLU A 234 -1.93 12.35 4.49
N GLN A 235 -3.01 11.72 4.99
CA GLN A 235 -2.93 10.81 6.13
C GLN A 235 -2.12 9.55 5.81
N ALA A 236 -2.24 8.99 4.60
CA ALA A 236 -1.41 7.87 4.17
C ALA A 236 0.09 8.24 4.15
N LEU A 237 0.42 9.45 3.70
CA LEU A 237 1.79 9.94 3.67
C LEU A 237 2.34 10.27 5.06
N ALA A 238 1.49 10.79 5.96
CA ALA A 238 1.86 11.07 7.33
C ALA A 238 2.26 9.79 8.08
N TYR A 239 1.55 8.68 7.85
CA TYR A 239 1.96 7.35 8.34
C TYR A 239 3.31 6.93 7.76
N GLU A 240 3.45 7.02 6.44
CA GLU A 240 4.67 6.54 5.78
C GLU A 240 5.93 7.30 6.25
N ASN A 241 5.79 8.59 6.56
CA ASN A 241 6.88 9.40 7.09
C ASN A 241 7.34 9.00 8.50
N THR A 242 6.61 8.16 9.24
CA THR A 242 7.12 7.57 10.49
C THR A 242 8.24 6.54 10.25
N TYR A 243 8.40 6.09 9.01
CA TYR A 243 9.40 5.11 8.57
C TYR A 243 10.44 5.71 7.62
N ALA A 244 10.59 7.03 7.63
CA ALA A 244 11.69 7.70 6.97
C ALA A 244 13.02 7.37 7.68
N ASP A 245 14.08 7.17 6.90
CA ASP A 245 15.46 7.05 7.34
C ASP A 245 16.28 8.21 6.76
N PRO A 246 16.41 9.32 7.51
CA PRO A 246 17.16 10.49 7.06
C PRO A 246 18.63 10.19 6.80
N THR A 247 19.22 9.21 7.50
CA THR A 247 20.64 8.86 7.36
C THR A 247 20.95 8.28 5.97
N ARG A 248 19.97 7.61 5.38
CA ARG A 248 20.04 7.00 4.04
C ARG A 248 19.24 7.75 2.99
N ASN A 249 18.66 8.89 3.36
CA ASN A 249 17.74 9.66 2.52
C ASN A 249 16.62 8.80 1.90
N ASN A 250 16.12 7.80 2.63
CA ASN A 250 15.19 6.80 2.10
C ASN A 250 14.03 6.55 3.06
N TRP A 251 13.10 5.69 2.66
CA TRP A 251 12.09 5.10 3.54
C TRP A 251 12.29 3.59 3.60
N MET A 252 11.90 2.99 4.72
CA MET A 252 12.14 1.58 5.03
C MET A 252 11.17 0.66 4.29
N ASP A 253 11.66 -0.36 3.57
CA ASP A 253 10.84 -1.53 3.17
C ASP A 253 10.63 -2.42 4.39
N LEU A 254 9.39 -2.42 4.91
CA LEU A 254 9.05 -3.07 6.16
C LEU A 254 8.84 -4.59 6.03
N ARG A 255 9.03 -5.16 4.84
CA ARG A 255 8.96 -6.61 4.67
C ARG A 255 10.04 -7.32 5.48
N THR A 256 9.60 -8.35 6.18
CA THR A 256 10.48 -9.22 6.96
C THR A 256 10.26 -10.65 6.50
N GLY A 257 11.15 -11.11 5.63
CA GLY A 257 11.10 -12.49 5.12
C GLY A 257 11.29 -13.53 6.24
N VAL A 258 10.79 -14.75 6.01
CA VAL A 258 10.80 -15.84 7.00
C VAL A 258 12.18 -16.12 7.60
N LYS A 259 13.23 -16.17 6.76
CA LYS A 259 14.61 -16.40 7.22
C LYS A 259 15.09 -15.32 8.21
N ARG A 260 14.74 -14.07 7.93
CA ARG A 260 15.10 -12.93 8.77
C ARG A 260 14.34 -12.96 10.09
N MET A 261 13.06 -13.32 10.04
CA MET A 261 12.27 -13.54 11.26
C MET A 261 12.87 -14.65 12.13
N GLN A 262 13.29 -15.76 11.54
CA GLN A 262 13.94 -16.84 12.27
C GLN A 262 15.24 -16.35 12.94
N GLN A 263 16.09 -15.66 12.20
CA GLN A 263 17.34 -15.09 12.74
C GLN A 263 17.08 -14.11 13.89
N LEU A 264 16.04 -13.27 13.78
CA LEU A 264 15.65 -12.35 14.85
C LEU A 264 15.14 -13.12 16.08
N ALA A 265 14.34 -14.17 15.89
CA ALA A 265 13.88 -15.01 16.98
C ALA A 265 15.05 -15.71 17.70
N ASP A 266 16.02 -16.23 16.94
CA ASP A 266 17.19 -16.92 17.48
C ASP A 266 18.12 -15.98 18.26
N THR A 267 18.24 -14.73 17.80
CA THR A 267 19.16 -13.74 18.42
C THR A 267 18.53 -12.93 19.56
N GLN A 268 17.24 -12.62 19.48
CA GLN A 268 16.54 -11.78 20.47
C GLN A 268 15.79 -12.60 21.51
N GLY A 269 15.45 -13.86 21.23
CA GLY A 269 14.63 -14.69 22.13
C GLY A 269 13.31 -13.99 22.50
N ALA A 270 13.01 -13.93 23.80
CA ALA A 270 11.80 -13.27 24.31
C ALA A 270 11.79 -11.74 24.12
N ALA A 271 12.93 -11.08 23.89
CA ALA A 271 13.00 -9.63 23.73
C ALA A 271 12.24 -9.12 22.50
N ILE A 272 12.04 -9.96 21.48
CA ILE A 272 11.25 -9.62 20.30
C ILE A 272 9.77 -9.31 20.62
N LEU A 273 9.27 -9.73 21.79
CA LEU A 273 7.92 -9.35 22.30
C LEU A 273 7.75 -7.84 22.48
N GLN A 274 8.85 -7.10 22.64
CA GLN A 274 8.82 -5.64 22.69
C GLN A 274 8.53 -5.02 21.31
N TRP A 275 8.75 -5.78 20.22
CA TRP A 275 8.48 -5.35 18.84
C TRP A 275 9.10 -3.99 18.48
N GLU A 276 10.26 -3.68 19.07
CA GLU A 276 11.02 -2.48 18.79
C GLU A 276 11.54 -2.51 17.36
N LEU A 277 11.66 -1.34 16.71
CA LEU A 277 12.07 -1.25 15.31
C LEU A 277 13.56 -1.58 15.12
N THR A 278 14.42 -1.27 16.10
CA THR A 278 15.88 -1.35 16.00
C THR A 278 16.41 -2.70 15.46
N PRO A 279 15.97 -3.87 15.96
CA PRO A 279 16.41 -5.17 15.43
C PRO A 279 16.03 -5.38 13.96
N PHE A 280 14.96 -4.72 13.50
CA PHE A 280 14.44 -4.80 12.14
C PHE A 280 15.08 -3.79 11.19
N LEU A 281 15.96 -2.89 11.63
CA LEU A 281 16.52 -1.88 10.73
C LEU A 281 17.47 -2.46 9.66
N ALA A 282 18.24 -3.49 10.01
CA ALA A 282 19.30 -4.05 9.16
C ALA A 282 18.76 -4.63 7.84
N GLY A 283 18.77 -3.84 6.77
CA GLY A 283 18.28 -4.25 5.44
C GLY A 283 16.98 -3.59 4.99
N MET A 284 16.24 -2.89 5.86
CA MET A 284 14.97 -2.25 5.45
C MET A 284 15.19 -0.94 4.69
N SER A 285 16.21 -0.15 5.05
CA SER A 285 16.46 1.15 4.42
C SER A 285 17.32 1.11 3.15
N HIS A 286 17.74 -0.08 2.70
CA HIS A 286 18.69 -0.22 1.59
C HIS A 286 18.02 -0.20 0.22
N LEU A 287 16.83 -0.77 0.06
CA LEU A 287 16.17 -0.88 -1.24
C LEU A 287 15.63 0.49 -1.69
N ASN A 288 15.84 0.84 -2.96
CA ASN A 288 15.29 2.07 -3.56
C ASN A 288 14.98 1.83 -5.03
N THR A 289 13.69 1.74 -5.36
CA THR A 289 13.15 1.37 -6.67
C THR A 289 11.82 2.11 -6.88
N TRP A 290 11.16 1.91 -8.02
CA TRP A 290 9.77 2.37 -8.19
C TRP A 290 8.85 1.72 -7.16
N ALA A 291 8.96 0.41 -6.95
CA ALA A 291 8.12 -0.30 -6.00
C ALA A 291 8.31 0.15 -4.54
N HIS A 292 9.56 0.30 -4.09
CA HIS A 292 9.92 0.53 -2.68
C HIS A 292 11.01 1.58 -2.50
N GLY A 293 10.87 2.44 -1.50
CA GLY A 293 11.86 3.46 -1.17
C GLY A 293 11.72 4.74 -1.98
N ALA A 294 12.81 5.51 -2.01
CA ALA A 294 12.84 6.92 -2.37
C ALA A 294 12.28 7.25 -3.76
N ALA A 295 12.52 6.44 -4.81
CA ALA A 295 12.07 6.76 -6.16
C ALA A 295 10.53 6.74 -6.27
N GLY A 296 9.89 5.62 -5.91
CA GLY A 296 8.44 5.53 -5.91
C GLY A 296 7.76 6.51 -4.94
N ILE A 297 8.29 6.64 -3.73
CA ILE A 297 7.75 7.58 -2.74
C ILE A 297 7.92 9.03 -3.23
N GLY A 298 9.06 9.34 -3.84
CA GLY A 298 9.36 10.62 -4.45
C GLY A 298 8.32 11.02 -5.51
N ILE A 299 7.85 10.08 -6.34
CA ILE A 299 6.77 10.30 -7.31
C ILE A 299 5.49 10.74 -6.59
N ALA A 300 5.04 10.01 -5.57
CA ALA A 300 3.85 10.37 -4.81
C ALA A 300 3.99 11.75 -4.14
N ARG A 301 5.15 12.04 -3.54
CA ARG A 301 5.45 13.35 -2.91
C ARG A 301 5.46 14.49 -3.92
N LEU A 302 5.99 14.24 -5.11
CA LEU A 302 6.06 15.22 -6.18
C LEU A 302 4.68 15.66 -6.66
N HIS A 303 3.76 14.71 -6.88
CA HIS A 303 2.40 15.03 -7.31
C HIS A 303 1.57 15.71 -6.23
N ILE A 304 1.69 15.29 -4.96
CA ILE A 304 0.96 15.98 -3.88
C ILE A 304 1.52 17.38 -3.64
N TRP A 305 2.83 17.59 -3.80
CA TRP A 305 3.44 18.91 -3.77
C TRP A 305 2.99 19.79 -4.96
N GLU A 306 2.92 19.23 -6.17
CA GLU A 306 2.41 19.94 -7.36
C GLU A 306 0.98 20.44 -7.14
N HIS A 307 0.17 19.68 -6.39
CA HIS A 307 -1.21 20.04 -6.07
C HIS A 307 -1.35 21.02 -4.90
N THR A 308 -0.59 20.83 -3.82
CA THR A 308 -0.77 21.55 -2.54
C THR A 308 0.22 22.67 -2.30
N HIS A 309 1.39 22.61 -2.95
CA HIS A 309 2.58 23.43 -2.68
C HIS A 309 3.04 23.43 -1.22
N HIS A 310 2.65 22.42 -0.43
CA HIS A 310 2.99 22.36 0.99
C HIS A 310 4.50 22.08 1.18
N PRO A 311 5.24 22.88 1.97
CA PRO A 311 6.70 22.84 2.04
C PRO A 311 7.26 21.52 2.60
N ALA A 312 6.50 20.82 3.45
CA ALA A 312 6.92 19.50 3.97
C ALA A 312 7.19 18.49 2.85
N TYR A 313 6.38 18.49 1.79
CA TYR A 313 6.58 17.57 0.67
C TYR A 313 7.81 17.92 -0.16
N MET A 314 8.18 19.20 -0.24
CA MET A 314 9.45 19.59 -0.87
C MET A 314 10.65 19.01 -0.11
N ALA A 315 10.61 18.97 1.23
CA ALA A 315 11.68 18.35 2.01
C ALA A 315 11.81 16.84 1.71
N ASP A 316 10.68 16.14 1.62
CA ASP A 316 10.64 14.71 1.25
C ASP A 316 11.17 14.49 -0.19
N ILE A 317 10.79 15.35 -1.14
CA ILE A 317 11.28 15.30 -2.53
C ILE A 317 12.79 15.49 -2.58
N GLN A 318 13.34 16.47 -1.85
CA GLN A 318 14.79 16.70 -1.81
C GLN A 318 15.54 15.51 -1.19
N GLN A 319 14.96 14.89 -0.16
CA GLN A 319 15.48 13.64 0.40
C GLN A 319 15.50 12.52 -0.67
N ALA A 320 14.37 12.29 -1.35
CA ALA A 320 14.27 11.28 -2.40
C ALA A 320 15.26 11.52 -3.56
N LEU A 321 15.41 12.78 -4.00
CA LEU A 321 16.35 13.19 -5.03
C LEU A 321 17.81 12.89 -4.62
N ARG A 322 18.21 13.25 -3.40
CA ARG A 322 19.56 12.94 -2.89
C ARG A 322 19.85 11.45 -2.96
N ARG A 323 18.89 10.60 -2.56
CA ARG A 323 19.06 9.16 -2.62
C ARG A 323 19.14 8.63 -4.04
N CYS A 324 18.23 9.06 -4.91
CA CYS A 324 18.17 8.62 -6.30
C CYS A 324 19.41 9.03 -7.10
N LEU A 325 19.90 10.26 -6.91
CA LEU A 325 21.14 10.74 -7.54
C LEU A 325 22.37 9.98 -7.04
N ALA A 326 22.43 9.65 -5.74
CA ALA A 326 23.52 8.84 -5.19
C ALA A 326 23.52 7.41 -5.75
N ASP A 327 22.35 6.75 -5.80
CA ASP A 327 22.23 5.40 -6.38
C ASP A 327 22.58 5.39 -7.87
N ALA A 328 22.14 6.40 -8.63
CA ALA A 328 22.44 6.57 -10.05
C ALA A 328 23.93 6.81 -10.32
N ALA A 329 24.63 7.50 -9.42
CA ALA A 329 26.08 7.70 -9.53
C ALA A 329 26.89 6.46 -9.14
N ALA A 330 26.38 5.64 -8.22
CA ALA A 330 27.06 4.43 -7.75
C ALA A 330 26.94 3.24 -8.72
N ASP A 331 25.82 3.14 -9.44
CA ASP A 331 25.55 2.14 -10.50
C ASP A 331 26.10 0.73 -10.23
N ASN A 332 25.64 0.10 -9.15
CA ASN A 332 26.22 -1.14 -8.62
C ASN A 332 25.25 -2.32 -8.51
N ARG A 333 24.04 -2.21 -9.09
CA ARG A 333 23.00 -3.25 -9.03
C ARG A 333 22.92 -4.12 -10.27
N GLY A 334 23.19 -3.56 -11.45
CA GLY A 334 23.02 -4.25 -12.73
C GLY A 334 21.55 -4.61 -13.06
N ASP A 335 20.58 -3.94 -12.42
CA ASP A 335 19.15 -4.10 -12.71
C ASP A 335 18.60 -2.76 -13.18
N TYR A 336 18.13 -2.70 -14.43
CA TYR A 336 17.58 -1.53 -15.09
C TYR A 336 16.08 -1.70 -15.40
N THR A 337 15.41 -2.68 -14.79
CA THR A 337 13.96 -2.84 -14.91
C THR A 337 13.18 -1.68 -14.29
N LEU A 338 11.90 -1.55 -14.66
CA LEU A 338 11.04 -0.48 -14.15
C LEU A 338 10.65 -0.67 -12.68
N CYS A 339 10.28 -1.88 -12.27
CA CYS A 339 9.74 -2.12 -10.93
C CYS A 339 10.81 -2.08 -9.84
N SER A 340 11.94 -2.74 -10.10
CA SER A 340 12.98 -3.04 -9.10
C SER A 340 14.35 -2.44 -9.42
N GLY A 341 14.55 -2.01 -10.67
CA GLY A 341 15.82 -1.51 -11.15
C GLY A 341 15.95 0.02 -11.21
N TYR A 342 17.02 0.44 -11.85
CA TYR A 342 17.32 1.84 -12.13
C TYR A 342 16.32 2.50 -13.09
N GLY A 343 15.54 1.73 -13.86
CA GLY A 343 14.46 2.26 -14.70
C GLY A 343 13.41 3.01 -13.86
N GLY A 344 13.08 2.49 -12.67
CA GLY A 344 12.19 3.16 -11.71
C GLY A 344 12.78 4.45 -11.12
N ILE A 345 14.10 4.49 -10.91
CA ILE A 345 14.81 5.70 -10.48
C ILE A 345 14.80 6.74 -11.60
N ALA A 346 15.08 6.33 -12.84
CA ALA A 346 15.05 7.21 -14.01
C ALA A 346 13.65 7.82 -14.19
N ALA A 347 12.58 7.03 -14.02
CA ALA A 347 11.20 7.52 -14.08
C ALA A 347 10.94 8.66 -13.09
N PHE A 348 11.35 8.51 -11.83
CA PHE A 348 11.23 9.58 -10.85
C PHE A 348 12.04 10.83 -11.24
N LEU A 349 13.28 10.66 -11.70
CA LEU A 349 14.14 11.78 -12.10
C LEU A 349 13.57 12.55 -13.31
N VAL A 350 13.02 11.85 -14.30
CA VAL A 350 12.36 12.45 -15.47
C VAL A 350 11.14 13.26 -15.03
N GLU A 351 10.29 12.70 -14.18
CA GLU A 351 9.09 13.39 -13.72
C GLU A 351 9.43 14.60 -12.82
N ALA A 352 10.42 14.45 -11.94
CA ALA A 352 10.94 15.55 -11.13
C ALA A 352 11.55 16.65 -11.99
N ALA A 353 12.27 16.32 -13.08
CA ALA A 353 12.78 17.31 -14.02
C ALA A 353 11.66 18.15 -14.62
N ARG A 354 10.56 17.51 -15.01
CA ARG A 354 9.38 18.15 -15.61
C ARG A 354 8.66 19.06 -14.61
N ILE A 355 8.29 18.54 -13.45
CA ILE A 355 7.49 19.26 -12.45
C ILE A 355 8.31 20.38 -11.79
N LEU A 356 9.55 20.10 -11.39
CA LEU A 356 10.42 21.08 -10.72
C LEU A 356 11.14 22.02 -11.69
N LYS A 357 11.04 21.78 -13.00
CA LYS A 357 11.74 22.52 -14.06
C LYS A 357 13.26 22.50 -13.87
N GLN A 358 13.80 21.32 -13.56
CA GLN A 358 15.22 21.09 -13.25
C GLN A 358 15.87 20.16 -14.30
N PRO A 359 16.41 20.69 -15.41
CA PRO A 359 16.87 19.87 -16.54
C PRO A 359 18.06 18.96 -16.23
N TYR A 360 18.85 19.26 -15.18
CA TYR A 360 19.95 18.39 -14.76
C TYR A 360 19.47 17.01 -14.29
N LEU A 361 18.21 16.89 -13.87
CA LEU A 361 17.59 15.62 -13.48
C LEU A 361 17.32 14.74 -14.72
N THR A 362 16.90 15.32 -15.85
CA THR A 362 16.84 14.60 -17.13
C THR A 362 18.22 14.11 -17.55
N ALA A 363 19.25 14.94 -17.41
CA ALA A 363 20.62 14.51 -17.71
C ALA A 363 21.10 13.37 -16.78
N ALA A 364 20.64 13.32 -15.53
CA ALA A 364 20.91 12.20 -14.63
C ALA A 364 20.18 10.92 -15.07
N ALA A 365 18.93 11.01 -15.50
CA ALA A 365 18.20 9.88 -16.05
C ALA A 365 18.84 9.37 -17.36
N GLN A 366 19.34 10.25 -18.23
CA GLN A 366 20.06 9.87 -19.44
C GLN A 366 21.37 9.13 -19.13
N ARG A 367 22.09 9.49 -18.06
CA ARG A 367 23.26 8.70 -17.62
C ARG A 367 22.90 7.28 -17.20
N ILE A 368 21.75 7.10 -16.53
CA ILE A 368 21.22 5.76 -16.23
C ILE A 368 20.93 4.99 -17.54
N ALA A 369 20.33 5.66 -18.53
CA ALA A 369 20.04 5.05 -19.82
C ALA A 369 21.33 4.59 -20.54
N ILE A 370 22.39 5.41 -20.55
CA ILE A 370 23.68 5.04 -21.12
C ILE A 370 24.30 3.86 -20.37
N ALA A 371 24.28 3.86 -19.04
CA ALA A 371 24.76 2.74 -18.24
C ALA A 371 23.99 1.44 -18.52
N ALA A 372 22.66 1.53 -18.70
CA ALA A 372 21.84 0.39 -19.07
C ALA A 372 22.22 -0.19 -20.44
N ILE A 373 22.53 0.67 -21.41
CA ILE A 373 23.00 0.27 -22.74
C ILE A 373 24.36 -0.42 -22.64
N ASP A 374 25.32 0.18 -21.94
CA ASP A 374 26.65 -0.42 -21.70
C ASP A 374 26.53 -1.79 -21.01
N TYR A 375 25.63 -1.89 -20.03
CA TYR A 375 25.36 -3.14 -19.32
C TYR A 375 24.77 -4.19 -20.25
N SER A 376 23.74 -3.84 -21.05
CA SER A 376 23.12 -4.77 -21.99
C SER A 376 24.05 -5.20 -23.12
N GLU A 377 24.94 -4.32 -23.61
CA GLU A 377 25.95 -4.68 -24.61
C GLU A 377 26.93 -5.74 -24.07
N LYS A 378 27.24 -5.68 -22.78
CA LYS A 378 28.17 -6.60 -22.11
C LYS A 378 27.51 -7.89 -21.63
N HIS A 379 26.26 -7.81 -21.16
CA HIS A 379 25.58 -8.89 -20.45
C HIS A 379 24.39 -9.48 -21.21
N HIS A 380 24.00 -8.89 -22.34
CA HIS A 380 22.84 -9.27 -23.15
C HIS A 380 21.50 -9.26 -22.40
N THR A 381 21.42 -8.54 -21.28
CA THR A 381 20.22 -8.37 -20.46
C THR A 381 20.23 -6.99 -19.80
N TYR A 382 19.05 -6.49 -19.43
CA TYR A 382 18.89 -5.31 -18.57
C TYR A 382 18.69 -5.68 -17.10
N ASN A 383 18.68 -6.97 -16.76
CA ASN A 383 18.31 -7.47 -15.44
C ASN A 383 19.33 -8.49 -14.92
N SER A 384 20.06 -8.14 -13.86
CA SER A 384 21.03 -9.02 -13.20
C SER A 384 20.41 -10.13 -12.34
N HIS A 385 19.13 -10.02 -11.98
CA HIS A 385 18.45 -10.89 -11.02
C HIS A 385 17.63 -12.02 -11.67
N LEU A 386 17.18 -11.83 -12.92
CA LEU A 386 16.53 -12.87 -13.72
C LEU A 386 17.54 -13.52 -14.66
N ILE A 387 18.34 -14.45 -14.12
CA ILE A 387 19.34 -15.21 -14.90
C ILE A 387 18.66 -16.17 -15.90
N THR A 388 17.39 -16.50 -15.71
CA THR A 388 16.71 -17.58 -16.45
C THR A 388 16.12 -17.18 -17.79
N ASP A 389 15.85 -15.90 -18.05
CA ASP A 389 15.36 -15.44 -19.36
C ASP A 389 15.74 -13.96 -19.64
N PRO A 390 16.84 -13.70 -20.36
CA PRO A 390 17.25 -12.35 -20.75
C PRO A 390 16.28 -11.67 -21.75
N GLU A 391 15.29 -12.41 -22.26
CA GLU A 391 14.31 -11.95 -23.23
C GLU A 391 12.89 -11.83 -22.64
N ASP A 392 12.72 -11.75 -21.31
CA ASP A 392 11.42 -11.42 -20.69
C ASP A 392 10.82 -10.18 -21.40
N PRO A 393 9.71 -10.31 -22.12
CA PRO A 393 9.20 -9.21 -22.92
C PRO A 393 8.41 -8.20 -22.07
N GLY A 394 8.16 -8.50 -20.78
CA GLY A 394 7.27 -7.74 -19.90
C GLY A 394 7.62 -6.26 -19.70
N LEU A 395 6.64 -5.49 -19.21
CA LEU A 395 6.79 -4.05 -19.00
C LEU A 395 7.50 -3.73 -17.68
N LEU A 396 7.13 -4.36 -16.56
CA LEU A 396 7.66 -3.99 -15.24
C LEU A 396 8.94 -4.74 -14.85
N SER A 397 9.18 -5.94 -15.39
CA SER A 397 10.42 -6.71 -15.18
C SER A 397 11.28 -6.95 -16.43
N GLY A 398 10.81 -6.57 -17.61
CA GLY A 398 11.37 -7.04 -18.87
C GLY A 398 11.79 -5.96 -19.88
N LEU A 399 11.91 -6.39 -21.12
CA LEU A 399 12.47 -5.67 -22.26
C LEU A 399 11.57 -4.51 -22.72
N ALA A 400 10.25 -4.66 -22.70
CA ALA A 400 9.35 -3.53 -22.97
C ALA A 400 9.53 -2.42 -21.93
N GLY A 401 9.79 -2.79 -20.67
CA GLY A 401 10.15 -1.85 -19.61
C GLY A 401 11.45 -1.11 -19.88
N ALA A 402 12.47 -1.86 -20.31
CA ALA A 402 13.76 -1.29 -20.70
C ALA A 402 13.59 -0.24 -21.80
N GLY A 403 12.90 -0.59 -22.88
CA GLY A 403 12.62 0.33 -23.98
C GLY A 403 11.81 1.54 -23.55
N TYR A 404 10.78 1.33 -22.74
CA TYR A 404 9.91 2.39 -22.24
C TYR A 404 10.68 3.41 -21.40
N PHE A 405 11.55 2.97 -20.48
CA PHE A 405 12.32 3.92 -19.67
C PHE A 405 13.39 4.63 -20.50
N LEU A 406 14.09 3.92 -21.40
CA LEU A 406 15.07 4.54 -22.29
C LEU A 406 14.43 5.67 -23.10
N LEU A 407 13.28 5.38 -23.72
CA LEU A 407 12.48 6.36 -24.45
C LEU A 407 12.08 7.53 -23.56
N SER A 408 11.63 7.26 -22.34
CA SER A 408 11.20 8.30 -21.38
C SER A 408 12.31 9.32 -21.04
N THR A 409 13.59 8.97 -21.20
CA THR A 409 14.71 9.90 -20.95
C THR A 409 14.98 10.89 -22.09
N ILE A 410 14.46 10.62 -23.28
CA ILE A 410 14.59 11.48 -24.47
C ILE A 410 13.26 12.04 -24.96
N HIS A 411 12.15 11.39 -24.59
CA HIS A 411 10.77 11.79 -24.83
C HIS A 411 9.93 11.54 -23.57
N ALA A 412 9.87 12.53 -22.68
CA ALA A 412 9.22 12.37 -21.39
C ALA A 412 7.70 12.16 -21.56
N PRO A 413 7.11 11.10 -20.98
CA PRO A 413 5.67 10.81 -21.14
C PRO A 413 4.76 11.80 -20.39
N GLY A 414 5.31 12.52 -19.41
CA GLY A 414 4.55 13.44 -18.56
C GLY A 414 3.36 12.76 -17.88
N PRO A 415 2.13 13.34 -17.95
CA PRO A 415 0.95 12.77 -17.30
C PRO A 415 0.53 11.41 -17.88
N ASP A 416 1.01 11.06 -19.08
CA ASP A 416 0.69 9.80 -19.75
C ASP A 416 1.59 8.63 -19.32
N SER A 417 2.44 8.82 -18.31
CA SER A 417 3.31 7.77 -17.77
C SER A 417 2.51 6.57 -17.28
N ILE A 418 2.82 5.35 -17.74
CA ILE A 418 2.14 4.13 -17.27
C ILE A 418 2.52 3.73 -15.83
N LEU A 419 3.64 4.24 -15.33
CA LEU A 419 4.12 3.99 -13.97
C LEU A 419 3.39 4.83 -12.92
N HIS A 420 2.82 5.97 -13.31
CA HIS A 420 2.11 6.89 -12.43
C HIS A 420 1.15 7.77 -13.27
N PRO A 421 0.15 7.16 -13.94
CA PRO A 421 -0.70 7.90 -14.86
C PRO A 421 -1.45 8.98 -14.10
N ALA A 422 -1.33 10.23 -14.52
CA ALA A 422 -1.95 11.38 -13.87
C ALA A 422 -3.11 11.89 -14.73
N ILE A 423 -4.26 12.16 -14.11
CA ILE A 423 -5.42 12.63 -14.87
C ILE A 423 -5.19 14.05 -15.40
N ASN A 424 -5.75 14.32 -16.59
CA ASN A 424 -5.94 15.69 -17.07
C ASN A 424 -7.33 16.20 -16.63
N THR A 425 -7.35 17.25 -15.81
CA THR A 425 -8.59 17.81 -15.25
C THR A 425 -9.26 18.87 -16.13
N GLU A 426 -8.66 19.28 -17.25
CA GLU A 426 -9.17 20.38 -18.09
C GLU A 426 -10.56 20.10 -18.70
N ASN A 427 -10.93 18.82 -18.87
CA ASN A 427 -12.18 18.41 -19.52
C ASN A 427 -13.24 17.84 -18.55
N THR A 428 -12.92 17.75 -17.26
CA THR A 428 -13.84 17.20 -16.25
C THR A 428 -14.90 18.22 -15.89
N LYS A 429 -16.12 18.05 -16.41
CA LYS A 429 -17.31 18.79 -15.98
C LYS A 429 -17.78 18.24 -14.64
N ILE A 430 -17.03 18.47 -13.57
CA ILE A 430 -17.35 17.86 -12.28
C ILE A 430 -18.04 18.85 -11.35
N ASN A 431 -19.29 18.52 -11.06
CA ASN A 431 -20.18 19.26 -10.16
C ASN A 431 -20.68 18.32 -9.05
N VAL A 432 -19.74 17.64 -8.37
CA VAL A 432 -20.04 16.69 -7.30
C VAL A 432 -19.23 17.09 -6.07
N ASN A 433 -19.80 17.92 -5.19
CA ASN A 433 -19.29 18.11 -3.82
C ASN A 433 -19.57 16.84 -3.00
N ALA A 434 -18.90 15.73 -3.31
CA ALA A 434 -18.94 14.51 -2.51
C ALA A 434 -17.57 14.29 -1.85
N TYR A 435 -17.59 13.62 -0.69
CA TYR A 435 -16.38 13.37 0.09
C TYR A 435 -15.75 14.66 0.59
N THR A 436 -16.54 15.55 1.16
CA THR A 436 -15.99 16.74 1.82
C THR A 436 -15.09 16.34 3.01
N LEU A 437 -14.18 17.23 3.41
CA LEU A 437 -13.30 16.98 4.55
C LEU A 437 -14.07 16.57 5.82
N ASN A 438 -15.19 17.25 6.09
CA ASN A 438 -16.02 16.96 7.25
C ASN A 438 -16.71 15.59 7.15
N GLU A 439 -17.25 15.22 5.98
CA GLU A 439 -17.87 13.90 5.76
C GLU A 439 -16.87 12.77 5.97
N ILE A 440 -15.65 12.93 5.43
CA ILE A 440 -14.58 11.94 5.58
C ILE A 440 -14.15 11.82 7.04
N LYS A 441 -13.88 12.94 7.71
CA LYS A 441 -13.50 12.95 9.12
C LYS A 441 -14.59 12.38 10.01
N GLU A 442 -15.85 12.72 9.79
CA GLU A 442 -16.99 12.18 10.54
C GLU A 442 -17.06 10.65 10.39
N LYS A 443 -17.03 10.13 9.16
CA LYS A 443 -17.01 8.68 8.90
C LYS A 443 -15.82 8.00 9.60
N LEU A 444 -14.64 8.59 9.53
CA LEU A 444 -13.42 8.03 10.12
C LEU A 444 -13.46 8.05 11.66
N PHE A 445 -13.78 9.20 12.24
CA PHE A 445 -13.73 9.46 13.69
C PHE A 445 -14.82 8.69 14.42
N SER A 446 -16.04 8.69 13.88
CA SER A 446 -17.16 7.93 14.45
C SER A 446 -16.90 6.42 14.43
N ARG A 447 -16.10 5.89 13.51
CA ARG A 447 -15.74 4.46 13.51
C ARG A 447 -14.95 4.05 14.75
N TYR A 448 -14.08 4.92 15.27
CA TYR A 448 -13.24 4.61 16.43
C TYR A 448 -13.86 5.04 17.76
N TYR A 449 -14.81 5.97 17.73
CA TYR A 449 -15.53 6.46 18.91
C TYR A 449 -17.04 6.47 18.68
N PRO A 450 -17.69 5.34 18.30
CA PRO A 450 -19.06 5.37 17.78
C PRO A 450 -20.07 5.92 18.78
N ARG A 451 -20.06 5.44 20.03
CA ARG A 451 -21.04 5.86 21.04
C ARG A 451 -20.66 7.21 21.64
N THR A 452 -19.37 7.47 21.83
CA THR A 452 -18.89 8.77 22.31
C THR A 452 -19.21 9.87 21.32
N TRP A 453 -18.93 9.64 20.04
CA TRP A 453 -19.27 10.54 18.94
C TRP A 453 -20.77 10.77 18.88
N GLN A 454 -21.58 9.70 18.82
CA GLN A 454 -23.04 9.82 18.78
C GLN A 454 -23.61 10.60 19.96
N THR A 455 -23.03 10.45 21.16
CA THR A 455 -23.50 11.14 22.37
C THR A 455 -23.16 12.63 22.33
N LEU A 456 -21.91 12.97 22.01
CA LEU A 456 -21.42 14.35 22.06
C LEU A 456 -21.89 15.20 20.88
N THR A 457 -22.01 14.61 19.69
CA THR A 457 -22.33 15.35 18.45
C THR A 457 -23.82 15.61 18.25
N GLN A 458 -24.68 15.22 19.20
CA GLN A 458 -26.05 15.74 19.29
C GLN A 458 -26.04 17.28 19.39
N ASP A 459 -25.01 17.84 20.03
CA ASP A 459 -24.67 19.25 19.93
C ASP A 459 -23.80 19.50 18.69
N LYS A 460 -24.37 20.21 17.71
CA LYS A 460 -23.68 20.58 16.47
C LYS A 460 -22.45 21.45 16.70
N THR A 461 -22.42 22.22 17.79
CA THR A 461 -21.25 23.02 18.19
C THR A 461 -20.08 22.11 18.54
N ILE A 462 -20.35 21.05 19.31
CA ILE A 462 -19.34 20.06 19.67
C ILE A 462 -18.88 19.29 18.42
N ALA A 463 -19.80 18.88 17.54
CA ALA A 463 -19.45 18.25 16.28
C ALA A 463 -18.47 19.12 15.46
N GLY A 464 -18.75 20.42 15.34
CA GLY A 464 -17.87 21.38 14.68
C GLY A 464 -16.49 21.52 15.34
N ILE A 465 -16.39 21.41 16.66
CA ILE A 465 -15.11 21.41 17.39
C ILE A 465 -14.34 20.12 17.08
N LEU A 466 -14.97 18.95 17.22
CA LEU A 466 -14.29 17.67 17.01
C LEU A 466 -13.75 17.51 15.58
N LEU A 467 -14.46 18.04 14.58
CA LEU A 467 -14.03 18.03 13.18
C LEU A 467 -12.81 18.92 12.89
N GLN A 468 -12.41 19.80 13.81
CA GLN A 468 -11.16 20.57 13.70
C GLN A 468 -9.93 19.69 13.96
N ALA A 469 -10.10 18.50 14.58
CA ALA A 469 -9.01 17.56 14.76
C ALA A 469 -8.34 17.23 13.42
N ARG A 470 -7.00 17.29 13.38
CA ARG A 470 -6.22 16.91 12.20
C ARG A 470 -6.26 15.40 11.98
N ASP A 471 -6.16 14.63 13.05
CA ASP A 471 -6.04 13.18 13.03
C ASP A 471 -6.64 12.60 14.32
N ILE A 472 -6.50 11.30 14.50
CA ILE A 472 -7.06 10.59 15.66
C ILE A 472 -6.38 10.99 16.97
N PRO A 473 -5.05 11.14 17.07
CA PRO A 473 -4.41 11.75 18.23
C PRO A 473 -4.98 13.14 18.57
N GLY A 474 -5.18 14.02 17.59
CA GLY A 474 -5.83 15.31 17.79
C GLY A 474 -7.28 15.19 18.26
N LEU A 475 -8.05 14.24 17.70
CA LEU A 475 -9.42 13.96 18.12
C LEU A 475 -9.47 13.52 19.59
N ARG A 476 -8.53 12.67 20.03
CA ARG A 476 -8.46 12.20 21.41
C ARG A 476 -8.34 13.35 22.40
N ILE A 477 -7.51 14.34 22.09
CA ILE A 477 -7.34 15.54 22.92
C ILE A 477 -8.67 16.30 23.01
N LEU A 478 -9.32 16.58 21.87
CA LEU A 478 -10.58 17.31 21.86
C LEU A 478 -11.71 16.55 22.57
N LEU A 479 -11.78 15.22 22.40
CA LEU A 479 -12.74 14.37 23.11
C LEU A 479 -12.52 14.47 24.63
N GLN A 480 -11.27 14.37 25.11
CA GLN A 480 -10.96 14.49 26.54
C GLN A 480 -11.45 15.84 27.11
N GLU A 481 -11.25 16.93 26.38
CA GLU A 481 -11.75 18.26 26.77
C GLU A 481 -13.28 18.30 26.87
N GLN A 482 -13.99 17.71 25.91
CA GLN A 482 -15.46 17.66 25.94
C GLN A 482 -15.99 16.73 27.04
N ILE A 483 -15.31 15.62 27.33
CA ILE A 483 -15.70 14.67 28.38
C ILE A 483 -15.67 15.31 29.77
N ILE A 484 -14.76 16.26 30.02
CA ILE A 484 -14.74 17.03 31.28
C ILE A 484 -16.03 17.85 31.46
N ARG A 485 -16.58 18.36 30.35
CA ARG A 485 -17.81 19.17 30.33
C ARG A 485 -19.09 18.32 30.28
N HIS A 486 -18.98 17.08 29.81
CA HIS A 486 -20.08 16.13 29.62
C HIS A 486 -19.74 14.78 30.29
N PRO A 487 -19.78 14.71 31.63
CA PRO A 487 -19.34 13.53 32.38
C PRO A 487 -20.14 12.25 32.07
N ASP A 488 -21.37 12.38 31.56
CA ASP A 488 -22.23 11.25 31.19
C ASP A 488 -21.64 10.40 30.05
N ALA A 489 -20.82 11.00 29.18
CA ALA A 489 -20.13 10.30 28.09
C ALA A 489 -18.80 9.67 28.52
N ARG A 490 -18.35 9.88 29.76
CA ARG A 490 -17.00 9.49 30.23
C ARG A 490 -16.75 7.98 30.15
N SER A 491 -17.71 7.16 30.57
CA SER A 491 -17.56 5.70 30.55
C SER A 491 -17.49 5.15 29.12
N LEU A 492 -18.27 5.72 28.20
CA LEU A 492 -18.24 5.39 26.77
C LEU A 492 -16.88 5.72 26.17
N PHE A 493 -16.39 6.95 26.43
CA PHE A 493 -15.09 7.40 25.95
C PHE A 493 -13.96 6.51 26.45
N LEU A 494 -13.88 6.24 27.76
CA LEU A 494 -12.79 5.42 28.31
C LEU A 494 -12.78 4.00 27.71
N ASN A 495 -13.96 3.44 27.43
CA ASN A 495 -14.07 2.12 26.83
C ASN A 495 -13.60 2.12 25.36
N GLU A 496 -14.03 3.10 24.57
CA GLU A 496 -13.67 3.22 23.15
C GLU A 496 -12.20 3.66 22.97
N ASP A 497 -11.70 4.53 23.83
CA ASP A 497 -10.29 4.95 23.85
C ASP A 497 -9.34 3.79 24.17
N THR A 498 -9.78 2.86 25.02
CA THR A 498 -9.05 1.61 25.29
C THR A 498 -8.91 0.75 24.02
N ALA A 499 -9.96 0.67 23.19
CA ALA A 499 -9.91 -0.03 21.91
C ALA A 499 -9.02 0.70 20.89
N ALA A 500 -9.12 2.03 20.83
CA ALA A 500 -8.27 2.87 19.97
C ALA A 500 -6.78 2.73 20.33
N ASP A 501 -6.44 2.66 21.62
CA ASP A 501 -5.06 2.41 22.08
C ASP A 501 -4.50 1.08 21.59
N LEU A 502 -5.32 0.02 21.57
CA LEU A 502 -4.91 -1.27 21.01
C LEU A 502 -4.71 -1.19 19.50
N TRP A 503 -5.57 -0.47 18.77
CA TRP A 503 -5.40 -0.25 17.33
C TRP A 503 -4.09 0.47 17.02
N LEU A 504 -3.73 1.50 17.80
CA LEU A 504 -2.47 2.25 17.64
C LEU A 504 -1.22 1.38 17.92
N GLN A 505 -1.34 0.39 18.80
CA GLN A 505 -0.26 -0.55 19.13
C GLN A 505 -0.15 -1.73 18.15
N HIS A 506 -1.22 -2.02 17.41
CA HIS A 506 -1.29 -3.16 16.51
C HIS A 506 -0.53 -2.87 15.21
N LYS A 507 0.55 -3.62 14.99
CA LYS A 507 1.50 -3.52 13.85
C LYS A 507 1.22 -4.56 12.76
N GLY A 508 0.00 -5.05 12.70
CA GLY A 508 -0.43 -6.04 11.70
C GLY A 508 -0.18 -7.48 12.13
N TRP A 509 -0.38 -8.38 11.16
CA TRP A 509 -0.49 -9.81 11.39
C TRP A 509 0.78 -10.45 11.97
N LEU A 510 1.96 -10.05 11.47
CA LEU A 510 3.23 -10.69 11.84
C LEU A 510 3.54 -10.47 13.32
N GLN A 511 3.37 -9.23 13.80
CA GLN A 511 3.51 -8.88 15.21
C GLN A 511 2.61 -9.76 16.06
N HIS A 512 1.31 -9.81 15.74
CA HIS A 512 0.36 -10.55 16.54
C HIS A 512 0.74 -12.03 16.64
N ARG A 513 1.04 -12.67 15.50
CA ARG A 513 1.32 -14.10 15.44
C ARG A 513 2.61 -14.48 16.16
N GLU A 514 3.69 -13.72 15.98
CA GLU A 514 4.94 -13.99 16.69
C GLU A 514 4.82 -13.74 18.19
N CYS A 515 4.18 -12.64 18.59
CA CYS A 515 3.92 -12.37 19.99
C CYS A 515 3.09 -13.48 20.63
N ARG A 516 2.05 -13.96 19.94
CA ARG A 516 1.21 -15.03 20.48
C ARG A 516 1.97 -16.36 20.58
N ARG A 517 2.76 -16.72 19.58
CA ARG A 517 3.58 -17.94 19.57
C ARG A 517 4.55 -17.97 20.77
N LEU A 518 5.29 -16.87 20.99
CA LEU A 518 6.24 -16.76 22.09
C LEU A 518 5.53 -16.74 23.45
N GLN A 519 4.40 -16.05 23.54
CA GLN A 519 3.59 -16.05 24.76
C GLN A 519 3.11 -17.46 25.13
N GLN A 520 2.68 -18.26 24.15
CA GLN A 520 2.30 -19.66 24.40
C GLN A 520 3.46 -20.49 24.96
N GLN A 521 4.69 -20.26 24.48
CA GLN A 521 5.88 -20.91 25.02
C GLN A 521 6.17 -20.48 26.46
N LEU A 522 5.98 -19.20 26.79
CA LEU A 522 6.12 -18.71 28.17
C LEU A 522 5.06 -19.28 29.10
N ILE A 523 3.81 -19.39 28.64
CA ILE A 523 2.69 -19.93 29.43
C ILE A 523 2.96 -21.40 29.83
N GLN A 524 3.60 -22.19 28.97
CA GLN A 524 3.98 -23.58 29.28
C GLN A 524 5.00 -23.69 30.42
N GLN A 525 5.69 -22.60 30.77
CA GLN A 525 6.72 -22.54 31.79
C GLN A 525 6.24 -21.87 33.09
N VAL A 526 4.94 -21.57 33.21
CA VAL A 526 4.36 -20.93 34.41
C VAL A 526 4.51 -21.84 35.62
N THR A 527 5.00 -21.26 36.72
CA THR A 527 5.02 -21.88 38.05
C THR A 527 4.23 -21.01 39.02
N GLU A 528 3.85 -21.54 40.19
CA GLU A 528 3.03 -20.79 41.16
C GLU A 528 3.70 -19.51 41.68
N HIS A 529 5.04 -19.45 41.64
CA HIS A 529 5.83 -18.30 42.06
C HIS A 529 6.08 -17.27 40.94
N ARG A 530 5.83 -17.64 39.68
CA ARG A 530 6.07 -16.73 38.55
C ARG A 530 5.05 -15.60 38.61
N LEU A 531 5.55 -14.37 38.50
CA LEU A 531 4.68 -13.19 38.37
C LEU A 531 3.94 -13.25 37.04
N LEU A 532 2.65 -12.97 37.08
CA LEU A 532 1.76 -12.86 35.95
C LEU A 532 1.42 -11.38 35.71
N VAL A 533 1.21 -11.04 34.45
CA VAL A 533 0.79 -9.71 33.99
C VAL A 533 -0.28 -9.86 32.92
N ILE A 534 -1.07 -8.79 32.71
CA ILE A 534 -1.95 -8.69 31.54
C ILE A 534 -1.09 -8.69 30.28
N SER A 535 -1.47 -9.49 29.30
CA SER A 535 -0.74 -9.56 28.04
C SER A 535 -0.83 -8.25 27.29
N ARG A 536 0.25 -7.84 26.61
CA ARG A 536 0.33 -6.54 25.91
C ARG A 536 -0.81 -6.30 24.92
N HIS A 537 -1.29 -7.35 24.27
CA HIS A 537 -2.36 -7.29 23.28
C HIS A 537 -3.76 -7.24 23.91
N VAL A 538 -3.87 -7.17 25.25
CA VAL A 538 -5.11 -7.16 26.01
C VAL A 538 -5.20 -5.91 26.88
N LYS A 539 -6.40 -5.33 26.95
CA LYS A 539 -6.74 -4.22 27.83
C LYS A 539 -8.10 -4.48 28.47
N ILE A 540 -8.33 -3.92 29.65
CA ILE A 540 -9.59 -4.04 30.37
C ILE A 540 -10.14 -2.64 30.70
N CYS A 541 -11.44 -2.46 30.51
CA CYS A 541 -12.16 -1.26 30.93
C CYS A 541 -13.50 -1.68 31.54
N GLY A 542 -13.59 -1.61 32.88
CA GLY A 542 -14.74 -2.14 33.62
C GLY A 542 -14.90 -3.64 33.39
N GLN A 543 -16.06 -4.07 32.87
CA GLN A 543 -16.34 -5.48 32.55
C GLN A 543 -16.08 -5.83 31.07
N VAL A 544 -15.38 -4.99 30.32
CA VAL A 544 -15.06 -5.26 28.91
C VAL A 544 -13.57 -5.56 28.79
N ILE A 545 -13.26 -6.71 28.20
CA ILE A 545 -11.90 -7.11 27.82
C ILE A 545 -11.77 -6.83 26.32
N TRP A 546 -10.85 -5.93 25.98
CA TRP A 546 -10.44 -5.68 24.61
C TRP A 546 -9.16 -6.46 24.30
N TYR A 547 -9.07 -7.04 23.12
CA TYR A 547 -7.88 -7.77 22.69
C TYR A 547 -7.60 -7.64 21.19
N SER A 548 -6.32 -7.59 20.85
CA SER A 548 -5.81 -7.66 19.48
C SER A 548 -5.73 -9.10 18.99
N HIS A 549 -6.06 -9.32 17.71
CA HIS A 549 -5.93 -10.57 16.96
C HIS A 549 -5.33 -10.34 15.57
N ASP A 550 -5.11 -11.40 14.78
CA ASP A 550 -4.49 -11.39 13.45
C ASP A 550 -4.82 -10.20 12.54
N THR A 551 -6.08 -9.76 12.51
CA THR A 551 -6.58 -8.74 11.57
C THR A 551 -7.22 -7.53 12.25
N GLY A 552 -7.27 -7.47 13.59
CA GLY A 552 -7.94 -6.36 14.24
C GLY A 552 -8.06 -6.47 15.75
N ILE A 553 -9.04 -5.75 16.29
CA ILE A 553 -9.34 -5.64 17.71
C ILE A 553 -10.77 -6.13 17.94
N ASN A 554 -10.96 -6.98 18.96
CA ASN A 554 -12.27 -7.47 19.40
C ASN A 554 -12.47 -7.24 20.89
N SER A 555 -13.70 -7.41 21.35
CA SER A 555 -14.06 -7.33 22.76
C SER A 555 -14.88 -8.52 23.22
N THR A 556 -14.76 -8.85 24.50
CA THR A 556 -15.68 -9.77 25.19
C THR A 556 -16.03 -9.24 26.58
N SER A 557 -17.14 -9.70 27.15
CA SER A 557 -17.56 -9.36 28.50
C SER A 557 -16.84 -10.24 29.53
N ALA A 558 -16.27 -9.62 30.55
CA ALA A 558 -15.73 -10.28 31.72
C ALA A 558 -16.82 -10.55 32.75
N GLY A 559 -16.85 -11.77 33.29
CA GLY A 559 -17.55 -12.04 34.55
C GLY A 559 -16.92 -11.23 35.70
N LYS A 560 -17.65 -11.08 36.81
CA LYS A 560 -17.16 -10.32 37.99
C LYS A 560 -15.80 -10.80 38.47
N LEU A 561 -15.61 -12.13 38.59
CA LEU A 561 -14.34 -12.70 39.04
C LEU A 561 -13.20 -12.40 38.06
N THR A 562 -13.42 -12.57 36.76
CA THR A 562 -12.44 -12.26 35.72
C THR A 562 -12.01 -10.80 35.75
N ALA A 563 -12.96 -9.88 35.88
CA ALA A 563 -12.68 -8.45 35.95
C ALA A 563 -11.81 -8.12 37.18
N VAL A 564 -12.15 -8.68 38.35
CA VAL A 564 -11.39 -8.49 39.59
C VAL A 564 -9.95 -9.04 39.46
N ILE A 565 -9.79 -10.24 38.90
CA ILE A 565 -8.46 -10.84 38.71
C ILE A 565 -7.60 -9.97 37.77
N LEU A 566 -8.16 -9.51 36.66
CA LEU A 566 -7.45 -8.65 35.71
C LEU A 566 -7.13 -7.27 36.33
N GLU A 567 -8.02 -6.72 37.15
CA GLU A 567 -7.76 -5.48 37.89
C GLU A 567 -6.59 -5.63 38.88
N TRP A 568 -6.53 -6.74 39.62
CA TRP A 568 -5.37 -7.03 40.49
C TRP A 568 -4.08 -7.18 39.69
N LEU A 569 -4.14 -7.84 38.53
CA LEU A 569 -3.02 -8.02 37.61
C LEU A 569 -2.60 -6.75 36.86
N ALA A 570 -3.24 -5.61 37.12
CA ALA A 570 -2.68 -4.31 36.76
C ALA A 570 -1.31 -4.08 37.43
N THR A 571 -1.06 -4.76 38.56
CA THR A 571 0.27 -4.91 39.16
C THR A 571 0.73 -6.36 39.03
N PRO A 572 2.00 -6.64 38.66
CA PRO A 572 2.48 -8.01 38.55
C PRO A 572 2.28 -8.81 39.85
N MET A 573 1.61 -9.97 39.76
CA MET A 573 1.33 -10.85 40.91
C MET A 573 1.51 -12.32 40.55
N SER A 574 1.98 -13.10 41.51
CA SER A 574 2.04 -14.56 41.41
C SER A 574 0.68 -15.21 41.68
N MET A 575 0.54 -16.49 41.32
CA MET A 575 -0.65 -17.28 41.64
C MET A 575 -0.93 -17.29 43.14
N ILE A 576 0.13 -17.35 43.96
CA ILE A 576 0.03 -17.37 45.42
C ILE A 576 -0.56 -16.04 45.92
N GLN A 577 -0.04 -14.92 45.42
CA GLN A 577 -0.53 -13.58 45.82
C GLN A 577 -1.99 -13.35 45.41
N LEU A 578 -2.38 -13.78 44.20
CA LEU A 578 -3.78 -13.70 43.75
C LEU A 578 -4.72 -14.51 44.67
N ARG A 579 -4.27 -15.68 45.13
CA ARG A 579 -5.04 -16.51 46.07
C ARG A 579 -5.19 -15.83 47.43
N GLU A 580 -4.10 -15.32 47.99
CA GLU A 580 -4.10 -14.60 49.26
C GLU A 580 -5.03 -13.37 49.22
N GLN A 581 -5.03 -12.65 48.10
CA GLN A 581 -5.86 -11.47 47.92
C GLN A 581 -7.35 -11.79 47.81
N LEU A 582 -7.73 -12.93 47.20
CA LEU A 582 -9.12 -13.38 47.24
C LEU A 582 -9.54 -13.76 48.66
N MET A 583 -8.70 -14.48 49.42
CA MET A 583 -9.04 -14.88 50.79
C MET A 583 -9.37 -13.67 51.68
N GLN A 584 -8.69 -12.54 51.47
CA GLN A 584 -8.96 -11.29 52.20
C GLN A 584 -10.26 -10.59 51.79
N THR A 585 -10.82 -10.91 50.62
CA THR A 585 -12.00 -10.23 50.06
C THR A 585 -13.28 -11.07 50.09
N GLN A 586 -13.23 -12.31 50.63
CA GLN A 586 -14.40 -13.18 50.71
C GLN A 586 -15.31 -12.91 51.92
N PRO A 587 -16.63 -13.12 51.79
CA PRO A 587 -17.54 -13.14 52.92
C PRO A 587 -17.27 -14.35 53.83
N PRO A 588 -17.46 -14.22 55.15
CA PRO A 588 -17.20 -15.30 56.10
C PRO A 588 -18.09 -16.53 55.80
N GLY A 589 -17.47 -17.71 55.65
CA GLY A 589 -18.17 -19.00 55.50
C GLY A 589 -17.96 -19.77 54.19
N THR A 590 -17.17 -19.25 53.24
CA THR A 590 -16.82 -19.98 52.00
C THR A 590 -15.65 -20.94 52.28
N PRO A 591 -15.72 -22.24 51.92
CA PRO A 591 -14.60 -23.16 52.15
C PRO A 591 -13.37 -22.81 51.28
N ASP A 592 -12.20 -22.66 51.90
CA ASP A 592 -10.94 -22.24 51.25
C ASP A 592 -10.60 -23.07 49.99
N ALA A 593 -10.84 -24.39 50.04
CA ALA A 593 -10.55 -25.31 48.93
C ALA A 593 -11.43 -25.06 47.68
N VAL A 594 -12.68 -24.62 47.86
CA VAL A 594 -13.59 -24.34 46.74
C VAL A 594 -13.19 -23.03 46.07
N ALA A 595 -12.91 -22.00 46.87
CA ALA A 595 -12.38 -20.72 46.37
C ALA A 595 -11.07 -20.91 45.61
N TYR A 596 -10.17 -21.74 46.14
CA TYR A 596 -8.89 -22.08 45.53
C TYR A 596 -9.02 -22.67 44.12
N ASN A 597 -9.91 -23.65 43.95
CA ASN A 597 -10.13 -24.32 42.67
C ASN A 597 -10.73 -23.36 41.64
N ILE A 598 -11.65 -22.48 42.06
CA ILE A 598 -12.29 -21.50 41.18
C ILE A 598 -11.28 -20.49 40.63
N ILE A 599 -10.42 -19.89 41.47
CA ILE A 599 -9.39 -18.96 40.98
C ILE A 599 -8.42 -19.68 40.06
N THR A 600 -7.94 -20.85 40.47
CA THR A 600 -6.94 -21.59 39.69
C THR A 600 -7.49 -21.95 38.32
N ALA A 601 -8.75 -22.39 38.25
CA ALA A 601 -9.44 -22.61 36.98
C ALA A 601 -9.56 -21.33 36.15
N GLN A 602 -9.98 -20.21 36.76
CA GLN A 602 -10.15 -18.94 36.06
C GLN A 602 -8.83 -18.37 35.53
N VAL A 603 -7.74 -18.45 36.30
CA VAL A 603 -6.41 -18.01 35.89
C VAL A 603 -5.87 -18.92 34.78
N ASN A 604 -6.06 -20.23 34.89
CA ASN A 604 -5.68 -21.16 33.84
C ASN A 604 -6.43 -20.89 32.53
N GLU A 605 -7.72 -20.57 32.61
CA GLU A 605 -8.51 -20.15 31.45
C GLU A 605 -7.95 -18.86 30.83
N LEU A 606 -7.63 -17.85 31.66
CA LEU A 606 -7.02 -16.60 31.19
C LEU A 606 -5.65 -16.82 30.53
N LEU A 607 -4.83 -17.74 31.05
CA LEU A 607 -3.57 -18.16 30.44
C LEU A 607 -3.81 -18.87 29.10
N GLN A 608 -4.76 -19.81 29.03
CA GLN A 608 -5.12 -20.53 27.81
C GLN A 608 -5.60 -19.59 26.71
N CYS A 609 -6.48 -18.64 27.06
CA CYS A 609 -6.93 -17.57 26.17
C CYS A 609 -5.80 -16.58 25.80
N GLY A 610 -4.70 -16.56 26.56
CA GLY A 610 -3.60 -15.65 26.35
C GLY A 610 -3.87 -14.23 26.86
N PHE A 611 -4.86 -14.03 27.71
CA PHE A 611 -5.17 -12.71 28.26
C PHE A 611 -4.16 -12.26 29.31
N ILE A 612 -3.47 -13.22 29.92
CA ILE A 612 -2.37 -13.00 30.85
C ILE A 612 -1.16 -13.85 30.45
N THR A 613 0.01 -13.46 30.92
CA THR A 613 1.30 -14.08 30.59
C THR A 613 2.26 -13.93 31.77
N PRO A 614 3.28 -14.79 31.90
CA PRO A 614 4.44 -14.48 32.75
C PRO A 614 5.02 -13.10 32.47
N ALA A 615 5.42 -12.41 33.53
CA ALA A 615 6.20 -11.18 33.48
C ALA A 615 7.58 -11.39 32.84
#